data_AF-A0AAW9E8K9-F1
#
_entry.id   AF-A0AAW9E8K9-F1
#
_cell.length_a   1.000
_cell.length_b   1.000
_cell.length_c   1.000
_cell.angle_alpha   90.00
_cell.angle_beta   90.00
_cell.angle_gamma   90.00
#
_symmetry.space_group_name_H-M   'P 1'
#
loop_
_entity.id
_entity.type
_entity.pdbx_description
1 polymer ?
#
loop_
_entity_poly.entity_id
_entity_poly.type
_entity_poly.pdbx_seq_one_letter_code
_entity_poly.pdbx_strand_id
1 'polypeptide(L)'
;MHTEGVGLSTIDYAIFALYVIIIISLGLWVSRSKDGAKKGTKDYFLAGKTLPWWAIGSSLIAANISAEQFIGMSGSGFSIGLAIASYEWMAALTLIIVAKYFLPIFIEKGIYT
;
A
#
# COMPACT_ATOMS: atom_id res chain seq x y z
N MET A 1 -19.30 -22.32 34.13
CA MET A 1 -18.32 -21.71 33.21
C MET A 1 -19.10 -21.36 31.95
N HIS A 2 -19.59 -20.13 31.83
CA HIS A 2 -20.40 -19.72 30.70
C HIS A 2 -19.51 -19.63 29.46
N THR A 3 -19.68 -20.57 28.53
CA THR A 3 -19.18 -20.42 27.17
C THR A 3 -20.11 -19.47 26.44
N GLU A 4 -19.92 -18.16 26.68
CA GLU A 4 -20.41 -17.15 25.75
C GLU A 4 -19.71 -17.45 24.42
N GLY A 5 -20.46 -17.95 23.43
CA GLY A 5 -19.92 -18.18 22.10
C GLY A 5 -19.39 -16.87 21.57
N VAL A 6 -18.08 -16.79 21.35
CA VAL A 6 -17.42 -15.63 20.73
C VAL A 6 -17.80 -15.62 19.24
N GLY A 7 -19.06 -15.30 18.97
CA GLY A 7 -19.57 -15.02 17.64
C GLY A 7 -19.46 -13.53 17.38
N LEU A 8 -19.12 -13.15 16.14
CA LEU A 8 -19.18 -11.76 15.71
C LEU A 8 -20.60 -11.22 15.92
N SER A 9 -20.70 -10.02 16.46
CA SER A 9 -21.98 -9.35 16.67
C SER A 9 -22.61 -8.99 15.33
N THR A 10 -23.93 -8.83 15.30
CA THR A 10 -24.66 -8.33 14.11
C THR A 10 -24.10 -7.00 13.63
N ILE A 11 -23.60 -6.15 14.54
CA ILE A 11 -22.98 -4.87 14.18
C ILE A 11 -21.65 -5.06 13.45
N ASP A 12 -20.85 -6.06 13.83
CA ASP A 12 -19.55 -6.34 13.20
C ASP A 12 -19.75 -6.75 11.73
N TYR A 13 -20.75 -7.61 11.49
CA TYR A 13 -21.14 -7.99 10.13
C TYR A 13 -21.68 -6.81 9.33
N ALA A 14 -22.48 -5.93 9.93
CA ALA A 14 -23.00 -4.74 9.26
C ALA A 14 -21.88 -3.77 8.86
N ILE A 15 -20.91 -3.53 9.75
CA ILE A 15 -19.75 -2.68 9.48
C ILE A 15 -18.87 -3.30 8.38
N PHE A 16 -18.61 -4.61 8.46
CA PHE A 16 -17.84 -5.33 7.45
C PHE A 16 -18.50 -5.27 6.07
N ALA A 17 -19.80 -5.56 5.98
CA ALA A 17 -20.55 -5.50 4.72
C ALA A 17 -20.55 -4.08 4.14
N LEU A 18 -20.74 -3.05 4.97
CA LEU A 18 -20.68 -1.65 4.55
C LEU A 18 -19.29 -1.29 3.99
N TYR A 19 -18.22 -1.69 4.68
CA TYR A 19 -16.85 -1.46 4.25
C TYR A 19 -16.57 -2.08 2.86
N VAL A 20 -16.96 -3.34 2.66
CA VAL A 20 -16.82 -4.04 1.37
C VAL A 20 -17.62 -3.34 0.26
N ILE A 21 -18.87 -2.96 0.53
CA ILE A 21 -19.72 -2.26 -0.43
C ILE A 21 -19.10 -0.92 -0.83
N ILE A 22 -18.55 -0.16 0.12
CA ILE A 22 -17.90 1.13 -0.15
C ILE A 22 -16.69 0.93 -1.08
N ILE A 23 -15.81 -0.02 -0.77
CA ILE A 23 -14.61 -0.29 -1.57
C ILE A 23 -14.98 -0.71 -3.00
N ILE A 24 -15.92 -1.65 -3.14
CA ILE A 24 -16.36 -2.11 -4.46
C ILE A 24 -17.01 -0.96 -5.23
N SER A 25 -17.88 -0.19 -4.60
CA SER A 25 -18.57 0.94 -5.24
C SER A 25 -17.58 2.02 -5.68
N LEU A 26 -16.60 2.36 -4.84
CA LEU A 26 -15.55 3.31 -5.17
C LEU A 26 -14.67 2.78 -6.30
N GLY A 27 -14.27 1.51 -6.27
CA GLY A 27 -13.50 0.87 -7.33
C GLY A 27 -14.23 0.91 -8.67
N LEU A 28 -15.52 0.56 -8.69
CA LEU A 28 -16.38 0.62 -9.88
C LEU A 28 -16.58 2.07 -10.37
N TRP A 29 -16.74 3.02 -9.47
CA TRP A 29 -16.90 4.44 -9.82
C TRP A 29 -15.62 5.05 -10.40
N VAL A 30 -14.46 4.79 -9.78
CA VAL A 30 -13.14 5.25 -10.27
C VAL A 30 -12.77 4.55 -11.58
N SER A 31 -13.08 3.27 -11.71
CA SER A 31 -12.87 2.49 -12.94
C SER A 31 -13.68 3.02 -14.12
N ARG A 32 -14.84 3.64 -13.88
CA ARG A 32 -15.68 4.30 -14.90
C ARG A 32 -15.11 5.63 -15.42
N SER A 33 -13.80 5.79 -15.47
CA SER A 33 -13.15 6.99 -16.03
C SER A 33 -13.38 7.10 -17.55
N LYS A 34 -14.30 8.00 -17.90
CA LYS A 34 -14.53 8.71 -19.18
C LYS A 34 -13.93 8.02 -20.43
N ASP A 35 -14.81 7.35 -21.16
CA ASP A 35 -14.65 7.09 -22.60
C ASP A 35 -14.13 8.36 -23.31
N GLY A 36 -12.88 8.32 -23.80
CA GLY A 36 -12.39 9.30 -24.76
C GLY A 36 -11.03 9.94 -24.53
N ALA A 37 -10.46 9.90 -23.32
CA ALA A 37 -9.08 10.37 -23.13
C ALA A 37 -8.12 9.17 -23.22
N LYS A 38 -7.54 8.94 -24.41
CA LYS A 38 -6.35 8.09 -24.53
C LYS A 38 -5.24 8.71 -23.67
N LYS A 39 -5.20 8.36 -22.39
CA LYS A 39 -4.09 8.67 -21.47
C LYS A 39 -2.90 7.84 -21.94
N GLY A 40 -2.27 8.29 -23.01
CA GLY A 40 -1.02 7.70 -23.46
C GLY A 40 -0.01 7.81 -22.34
N THR A 41 0.92 6.86 -22.26
CA THR A 41 2.03 6.83 -21.28
C THR A 41 2.70 8.21 -21.14
N LYS A 42 2.75 8.99 -22.23
CA LYS A 42 3.19 10.39 -22.24
C LYS A 42 2.43 11.30 -21.27
N ASP A 43 1.10 11.26 -21.15
CA ASP A 43 0.35 12.13 -20.23
C ASP A 43 0.51 11.75 -18.76
N TYR A 44 0.76 10.47 -18.44
CA TYR A 44 1.08 10.05 -17.08
C TYR A 44 2.46 10.56 -16.63
N PHE A 45 3.41 10.69 -17.57
CA PHE A 45 4.74 11.29 -17.32
C PHE A 45 4.75 12.83 -17.51
N LEU A 46 3.94 13.40 -18.43
CA LEU A 46 3.82 14.85 -18.70
C LEU A 46 2.83 15.59 -17.79
N ALA A 47 1.90 14.90 -17.13
CA ALA A 47 1.18 15.42 -15.95
C ALA A 47 2.07 15.44 -14.69
N GLY A 48 3.39 15.33 -14.87
CA GLY A 48 4.14 16.58 -14.72
C GLY A 48 5.07 16.66 -13.54
N LYS A 49 5.63 15.55 -13.03
CA LYS A 49 6.61 15.61 -11.91
C LYS A 49 6.13 16.42 -10.69
N THR A 50 4.82 16.70 -10.58
CA THR A 50 4.24 17.61 -9.58
C THR A 50 3.72 16.88 -8.37
N LEU A 51 3.81 15.54 -8.33
CA LEU A 51 3.51 14.81 -7.11
C LEU A 51 4.53 15.22 -6.04
N PRO A 52 4.07 15.79 -4.92
CA PRO A 52 4.98 16.18 -3.87
C PRO A 52 5.65 14.94 -3.29
N TRP A 53 6.89 15.11 -2.81
CA TRP A 53 7.72 14.00 -2.31
C TRP A 53 7.03 13.15 -1.25
N TRP A 54 6.16 13.75 -0.42
CA TRP A 54 5.40 13.04 0.61
C TRP A 54 4.30 12.15 0.03
N ALA A 55 3.69 12.52 -1.10
CA ALA A 55 2.69 11.69 -1.79
C ALA A 55 3.36 10.47 -2.44
N ILE A 56 4.55 10.67 -3.02
CA ILE A 56 5.36 9.58 -3.58
C ILE A 56 5.80 8.64 -2.45
N GLY A 57 6.34 9.17 -1.36
CA GLY A 57 6.77 8.38 -0.20
C GLY A 57 5.64 7.58 0.44
N SER A 58 4.50 8.23 0.71
CA SER A 58 3.33 7.55 1.29
C SER A 58 2.76 6.47 0.37
N SER A 59 2.74 6.68 -0.95
CA SER A 59 2.33 5.65 -1.91
C SER A 59 3.26 4.45 -1.91
N LEU A 60 4.58 4.66 -1.78
CA LEU A 60 5.55 3.57 -1.72
C LEU A 60 5.38 2.72 -0.45
N ILE A 61 5.17 3.37 0.70
CA ILE A 61 4.87 2.67 1.95
C ILE A 61 3.53 1.94 1.85
N ALA A 62 2.48 2.61 1.36
CA ALA A 62 1.15 2.02 1.21
C ALA A 62 1.15 0.80 0.28
N ALA A 63 1.98 0.80 -0.77
CA ALA A 63 2.15 -0.34 -1.68
C ALA A 63 2.89 -1.52 -1.03
N ASN A 64 3.68 -1.28 0.03
CA ASN A 64 4.42 -2.31 0.74
C ASN A 64 3.64 -2.90 1.94
N ILE A 65 2.74 -2.14 2.55
CA ILE A 65 1.93 -2.62 3.68
C ILE A 65 0.80 -3.53 3.20
N SER A 66 0.79 -4.77 3.71
CA SER A 66 -0.20 -5.79 3.41
C SER A 66 -0.75 -6.47 4.67
N ALA A 67 -1.75 -7.35 4.51
CA ALA A 67 -2.27 -8.16 5.62
C ALA A 67 -1.18 -9.04 6.28
N GLU A 68 -0.15 -9.42 5.53
CA GLU A 68 1.02 -10.14 6.05
C GLU A 68 1.79 -9.28 7.07
N GLN A 69 1.97 -8.00 6.78
CA GLN A 69 2.63 -7.06 7.69
C GLN A 69 1.84 -6.90 9.00
N PHE A 70 0.50 -6.94 8.94
CA PHE A 70 -0.33 -6.80 10.14
C PHE A 70 -0.44 -8.07 10.97
N ILE A 71 -0.65 -9.24 10.36
CA ILE A 71 -0.88 -10.50 11.10
C ILE A 71 0.43 -11.26 11.29
N GLY A 72 1.21 -11.41 10.22
CA GLY A 72 2.45 -12.18 10.19
C GLY A 72 3.55 -11.54 11.04
N MET A 73 3.83 -10.25 10.85
CA MET A 73 4.87 -9.59 11.64
C MET A 73 4.49 -9.42 13.11
N SER A 74 3.21 -9.24 13.45
CA SER A 74 2.77 -9.26 14.86
C SER A 74 2.92 -10.66 15.48
N GLY A 75 2.66 -11.73 14.73
CA GLY A 75 2.94 -13.10 15.16
C GLY A 75 4.43 -13.35 15.42
N SER A 76 5.29 -12.93 14.49
CA SER A 76 6.74 -12.93 14.71
C SER A 76 7.14 -12.08 15.91
N GLY A 77 6.54 -10.90 16.09
CA GLY A 77 6.78 -10.05 17.26
C GLY A 77 6.42 -10.73 18.58
N PHE A 78 5.40 -11.59 18.61
CA PHE A 78 5.08 -12.40 19.78
C PHE A 78 6.14 -13.48 20.06
N SER A 79 6.68 -14.13 19.02
CA SER A 79 7.67 -15.21 19.19
C SER A 79 9.11 -14.73 19.41
N ILE A 80 9.55 -13.73 18.65
CA ILE A 80 10.95 -13.25 18.63
C ILE A 80 11.11 -11.81 19.17
N GLY A 81 10.03 -11.18 19.61
CA GLY A 81 10.07 -9.83 20.19
C GLY A 81 10.45 -8.76 19.18
N LEU A 82 11.14 -7.72 19.65
CA LEU A 82 11.54 -6.57 18.83
C LEU A 82 12.55 -6.92 17.72
N ALA A 83 13.16 -8.12 17.75
CA ALA A 83 14.14 -8.53 16.75
C ALA A 83 13.58 -8.49 15.32
N ILE A 84 12.28 -8.73 15.12
CA ILE A 84 11.62 -8.64 13.81
C ILE A 84 11.71 -7.23 13.19
N ALA A 85 11.75 -6.19 14.02
CA ALA A 85 11.86 -4.79 13.55
C ALA A 85 13.19 -4.51 12.83
N SER A 86 14.21 -5.34 13.04
CA SER A 86 15.48 -5.27 12.31
C SER A 86 15.27 -5.38 10.79
N TYR A 87 14.25 -6.12 10.34
CA TYR A 87 13.90 -6.24 8.93
C TYR A 87 13.50 -4.88 8.33
N GLU A 88 12.61 -4.16 9.01
CA GLU A 88 12.14 -2.84 8.61
C GLU A 88 13.26 -1.78 8.68
N TRP A 89 14.12 -1.85 9.69
CA TRP A 89 15.27 -0.93 9.81
C TRP A 89 16.29 -1.11 8.70
N MET A 90 16.55 -2.36 8.30
CA MET A 90 17.40 -2.67 7.15
C MET A 90 16.75 -2.22 5.85
N ALA A 91 15.44 -2.48 5.67
CA ALA A 91 14.71 -2.02 4.50
C ALA A 91 14.76 -0.49 4.33
N ALA A 92 14.59 0.27 5.41
CA ALA A 92 14.70 1.73 5.39
C ALA A 92 16.09 2.21 4.91
N LEU A 93 17.17 1.59 5.41
CA LEU A 93 18.53 1.89 4.97
C LEU A 93 18.74 1.54 3.50
N THR A 94 18.28 0.36 3.06
CA THR A 94 18.36 -0.06 1.65
C THR A 94 17.61 0.90 0.74
N LEU A 95 16.42 1.37 1.14
CA LEU A 95 15.64 2.35 0.38
C LEU A 95 16.38 3.66 0.17
N ILE A 96 17.12 4.15 1.17
CA ILE A 96 17.95 5.36 1.04
C ILE A 96 19.06 5.15 -0.01
N ILE A 97 19.70 3.98 0.00
CA ILE A 97 20.75 3.63 -0.97
C ILE A 97 20.16 3.53 -2.39
N VAL A 98 19.03 2.83 -2.54
CA VAL A 98 18.34 2.69 -3.83
C VAL A 98 17.89 4.07 -4.36
N ALA A 99 17.31 4.91 -3.50
CA ALA A 99 16.87 6.25 -3.87
C ALA A 99 18.04 7.15 -4.29
N LYS A 100 19.22 7.03 -3.66
CA LYS A 100 20.38 7.86 -3.99
C LYS A 100 21.16 7.38 -5.21
N TYR A 101 21.31 6.06 -5.40
CA TYR A 101 22.22 5.51 -6.41
C TYR A 101 21.50 4.85 -7.60
N PHE A 102 20.40 4.13 -7.38
CA PHE A 102 19.72 3.38 -8.43
C PHE A 102 18.66 4.23 -9.14
N LEU A 103 17.89 5.01 -8.39
CA LEU A 103 16.82 5.84 -8.93
C LEU A 103 17.31 6.85 -10.00
N PRO A 104 18.44 7.57 -9.83
CA PRO A 104 18.95 8.47 -10.87
C PRO A 104 19.29 7.73 -12.16
N ILE A 105 19.86 6.52 -12.06
CA ILE A 105 20.25 5.70 -13.21
C ILE A 105 19.01 5.24 -13.98
N PHE A 106 17.95 4.78 -13.28
CA PHE A 106 16.71 4.36 -13.93
C PHE A 106 16.00 5.50 -14.66
N ILE A 107 15.99 6.69 -14.05
CA ILE A 107 15.41 7.89 -14.66
C ILE A 107 16.23 8.33 -15.88
N GLU A 108 17.56 8.31 -15.80
CA GLU A 108 18.45 8.71 -16.91
C GLU A 108 18.38 7.73 -18.09
N LYS A 109 18.26 6.43 -17.81
CA LYS A 109 18.15 5.37 -18.83
C LYS A 109 16.73 5.22 -19.40
N GLY A 110 15.74 5.93 -18.86
CA GLY A 110 14.35 5.86 -19.30
C GLY A 110 13.73 4.47 -19.11
N ILE A 111 14.09 3.77 -18.02
CA ILE A 111 13.56 2.44 -17.72
C ILE A 111 12.24 2.63 -16.95
N TYR A 112 11.14 2.20 -17.58
CA TYR A 112 9.78 2.31 -17.04
C TYR A 112 9.14 0.92 -17.02
N THR A 113 9.54 0.08 -16.07
CA THR A 113 8.86 -1.19 -15.76
C THR A 113 9.08 -1.59 -14.31
#